data_AF-A0A023FGL4-F1
#
_entry.id   AF-A0A023FGL4-F1
#
_cell.length_a   1.000
_cell.length_b   1.000
_cell.length_c   1.000
_cell.angle_alpha   90.00
_cell.angle_beta   90.00
_cell.angle_gamma   90.00
#
_symmetry.space_group_name_H-M   'P 1'
#
loop_
_entity.id
_entity.type
_entity.pdbx_description
1 polymer ?
#
loop_
_entity_poly.entity_id
_entity_poly.type
_entity_poly.pdbx_seq_one_letter_code
_entity_poly.pdbx_strand_id
1 'polypeptide(L)'
;DVVEYFCRHRSHHMAYALRFFVCELLNFVNVIGQMYFIDKFLGGMFSTYGAEVIRFVNEDPEVRVDPMIKIFPKMTKCRFHRFGTSGDVQKHDSICLLPLNIINEKIYVFLWFWLIILAVVTGITLLYRIVVCGFPRYRYLLMKTLSRMVPEKKMDQLVMKASYGDWFVLYLLKDNMQAYHFRDIVLSLSDRLAKEKTQTTWTET
;
A
#
# COMPACT_ATOMS: atom_id res chain seq x y z
N ASP A 1 33.57 -10.34 -6.94
CA ASP A 1 32.47 -10.27 -7.93
C ASP A 1 31.09 -10.14 -7.30
N VAL A 2 30.15 -9.42 -7.95
CA VAL A 2 28.74 -9.29 -7.48
C VAL A 2 28.05 -10.66 -7.35
N VAL A 3 28.37 -11.59 -8.24
CA VAL A 3 27.83 -12.96 -8.26
C VAL A 3 28.31 -13.78 -7.04
N GLU A 4 29.56 -13.58 -6.63
CA GLU A 4 30.13 -14.25 -5.45
C GLU A 4 29.49 -13.75 -4.16
N TYR A 5 29.28 -12.43 -4.06
CA TYR A 5 28.53 -11.85 -2.96
C TYR A 5 27.10 -12.40 -2.87
N PHE A 6 26.42 -12.54 -4.02
CA PHE A 6 25.06 -13.07 -4.11
C PHE A 6 24.97 -14.53 -3.64
N CYS A 7 25.88 -15.41 -4.07
CA CYS A 7 25.91 -16.80 -3.61
C CYS A 7 26.21 -16.91 -2.11
N ARG A 8 27.13 -16.08 -1.58
CA ARG A 8 27.52 -16.11 -0.16
C ARG A 8 26.40 -15.67 0.79
N HIS A 9 25.48 -14.82 0.33
CA HIS A 9 24.39 -14.27 1.16
C HIS A 9 23.00 -14.85 0.86
N ARG A 10 22.92 -16.00 0.17
CA ARG A 10 21.66 -16.68 -0.19
C ARG A 10 20.66 -16.83 0.97
N SER A 11 21.13 -17.16 2.17
CA SER A 11 20.27 -17.29 3.36
C SER A 11 19.68 -15.96 3.84
N HIS A 12 20.36 -14.83 3.62
CA HIS A 12 19.87 -13.50 4.03
C HIS A 12 18.80 -12.96 3.07
N HIS A 13 18.78 -13.41 1.81
CA HIS A 13 17.79 -12.98 0.82
C HIS A 13 16.37 -13.40 1.20
N MET A 14 16.20 -14.58 1.80
CA MET A 14 14.90 -15.04 2.30
C MET A 14 14.41 -14.16 3.46
N ALA A 15 15.27 -13.84 4.42
CA ALA A 15 14.92 -12.98 5.54
C ALA A 15 14.59 -11.55 5.07
N TYR A 16 15.29 -11.04 4.06
CA TYR A 16 14.98 -9.75 3.43
C TYR A 16 13.58 -9.77 2.77
N ALA A 17 13.29 -10.78 1.95
CA ALA A 17 11.99 -10.92 1.29
C ALA A 17 10.84 -11.04 2.30
N LEU A 18 11.02 -11.79 3.39
CA LEU A 18 10.01 -11.91 4.45
C LEU A 18 9.77 -10.57 5.15
N ARG A 19 10.84 -9.84 5.52
CA ARG A 19 10.70 -8.50 6.13
C ARG A 19 9.98 -7.53 5.21
N PHE A 20 10.30 -7.57 3.91
CA PHE A 20 9.62 -6.74 2.90
C PHE A 20 8.12 -7.05 2.84
N PHE A 21 7.74 -8.33 2.77
CA PHE A 21 6.35 -8.75 2.78
C PHE A 21 5.61 -8.34 4.06
N VAL A 22 6.27 -8.45 5.22
CA VAL A 22 5.70 -7.99 6.50
C VAL A 22 5.49 -6.47 6.48
N CYS A 23 6.40 -5.69 5.91
CA CYS A 23 6.22 -4.24 5.76
C CYS A 23 5.04 -3.91 4.83
N GLU A 24 4.88 -4.62 3.71
CA GLU A 24 3.72 -4.43 2.81
C GLU A 24 2.41 -4.74 3.54
N LEU A 25 2.37 -5.83 4.32
CA LEU A 25 1.21 -6.19 5.14
C LEU A 25 0.92 -5.14 6.22
N LEU A 26 1.95 -4.69 6.95
CA LEU A 26 1.81 -3.64 7.96
C LEU A 26 1.33 -2.32 7.36
N ASN A 27 1.79 -1.98 6.16
CA ASN A 27 1.32 -0.80 5.43
C ASN A 27 -0.17 -0.91 5.10
N PHE A 28 -0.63 -2.07 4.61
CA PHE A 28 -2.05 -2.31 4.35
C PHE A 28 -2.87 -2.23 5.65
N VAL A 29 -2.42 -2.90 6.72
CA VAL A 29 -3.07 -2.85 8.04
C VAL A 29 -3.13 -1.42 8.58
N ASN A 30 -2.07 -0.62 8.38
CA ASN A 30 -2.06 0.79 8.77
C ASN A 30 -3.13 1.59 8.01
N VAL A 31 -3.27 1.41 6.70
CA VAL A 31 -4.32 2.10 5.92
C VAL A 31 -5.72 1.74 6.42
N ILE A 32 -6.00 0.44 6.64
CA ILE A 32 -7.29 -0.02 7.18
C ILE A 32 -7.51 0.50 8.61
N GLY A 33 -6.46 0.49 9.44
CA GLY A 33 -6.50 1.02 10.80
C GLY A 33 -6.83 2.50 10.83
N GLN A 34 -6.18 3.32 9.98
CA GLN A 34 -6.48 4.75 9.84
C GLN A 34 -7.94 4.97 9.41
N MET A 35 -8.44 4.20 8.45
CA MET A 35 -9.83 4.26 8.03
C MET A 35 -10.80 3.97 9.19
N TYR A 36 -10.51 2.93 9.98
CA TYR A 36 -11.31 2.57 11.16
C TYR A 36 -11.25 3.64 12.27
N PHE A 37 -10.07 4.19 12.56
CA PHE A 37 -9.93 5.24 13.58
C PHE A 37 -10.69 6.51 13.19
N ILE A 38 -10.63 6.92 11.93
CA ILE A 38 -11.37 8.07 11.42
C ILE A 38 -12.88 7.81 11.47
N ASP A 39 -13.31 6.61 11.05
CA ASP A 39 -14.73 6.23 11.12
C ASP A 39 -15.26 6.26 12.55
N LYS A 40 -14.50 5.73 13.51
CA LYS A 40 -14.86 5.79 14.93
C LYS A 40 -14.87 7.22 15.47
N PHE A 41 -13.92 8.05 15.07
CA PHE A 41 -13.86 9.46 15.45
C PHE A 41 -15.08 10.25 14.93
N LEU A 42 -15.55 9.93 13.73
CA LEU A 42 -16.70 10.57 13.08
C LEU A 42 -18.05 9.90 13.41
N GLY A 43 -18.08 8.96 14.36
CA GLY A 43 -19.31 8.32 14.82
C GLY A 43 -19.92 7.31 13.82
N GLY A 44 -19.09 6.65 13.00
CA GLY A 44 -19.48 5.59 12.07
C GLY A 44 -20.00 6.07 10.71
N MET A 45 -19.97 7.38 10.47
CA MET A 45 -20.51 8.02 9.26
C MET A 45 -19.47 8.12 8.14
N PHE A 46 -18.20 7.77 8.38
CA PHE A 46 -17.13 7.91 7.39
C PHE A 46 -17.16 6.79 6.36
N SER A 47 -17.45 5.56 6.79
CA SER A 47 -17.51 4.38 5.93
C SER A 47 -18.63 4.46 4.88
N THR A 48 -19.81 4.95 5.28
CA THR A 48 -20.98 5.15 4.39
C THR A 48 -20.84 6.38 3.50
N TYR A 49 -19.99 7.33 3.89
CA TYR A 49 -19.89 8.65 3.28
C TYR A 49 -19.65 8.61 1.76
N GLY A 50 -18.65 7.88 1.28
CA GLY A 50 -18.32 7.96 -0.15
C GLY A 50 -19.31 7.25 -1.08
N ALA A 51 -20.06 6.26 -0.57
CA ALA A 51 -21.20 5.71 -1.32
C ALA A 51 -22.33 6.74 -1.44
N GLU A 52 -22.54 7.54 -0.39
CA GLU A 52 -23.51 8.63 -0.39
C GLU A 52 -23.06 9.82 -1.25
N VAL A 53 -21.77 10.19 -1.22
CA VAL A 53 -21.21 11.27 -2.07
C VAL A 53 -21.41 10.99 -3.56
N ILE A 54 -21.19 9.75 -4.02
CA ILE A 54 -21.43 9.39 -5.44
C ILE A 54 -22.91 9.55 -5.80
N ARG A 55 -23.83 9.29 -4.87
CA ARG A 55 -25.26 9.51 -5.08
C ARG A 55 -25.60 11.01 -5.11
N PHE A 56 -25.01 11.80 -4.22
CA PHE A 56 -25.26 13.24 -4.13
C PHE A 56 -24.72 14.05 -5.31
N VAL A 57 -23.70 13.57 -6.04
CA VAL A 57 -23.23 14.22 -7.27
C VAL A 57 -24.31 14.29 -8.34
N ASN A 58 -25.29 13.38 -8.31
CA ASN A 58 -26.39 13.33 -9.28
C ASN A 58 -27.69 13.99 -8.79
N GLU A 59 -27.73 14.53 -7.56
CA GLU A 59 -28.93 15.15 -6.97
C GLU A 59 -28.85 16.69 -6.98
N ASP A 60 -30.01 17.34 -6.99
CA ASP A 60 -30.10 18.81 -7.07
C ASP A 60 -29.41 19.49 -5.86
N PRO A 61 -28.58 20.54 -6.09
CA PRO A 61 -27.83 21.21 -5.03
C PRO A 61 -28.67 21.82 -3.90
N GLU A 62 -29.94 22.12 -4.16
CA GLU A 62 -30.85 22.74 -3.19
C GLU A 62 -31.47 21.75 -2.18
N VAL A 63 -31.54 20.46 -2.53
CA VAL A 63 -32.10 19.40 -1.67
C VAL A 63 -31.00 18.62 -0.94
N ARG A 64 -29.73 18.80 -1.36
CA ARG A 64 -28.60 18.05 -0.79
C ARG A 64 -28.38 18.41 0.68
N VAL A 65 -28.41 17.41 1.56
CA VAL A 65 -27.96 17.56 2.95
C VAL A 65 -26.73 16.69 3.14
N ASP A 66 -25.55 17.31 3.09
CA ASP A 66 -24.28 16.62 3.33
C ASP A 66 -24.30 16.01 4.76
N PRO A 67 -24.13 14.68 4.94
CA PRO A 67 -24.16 14.02 6.26
C PRO A 67 -23.14 14.62 7.23
N MET A 68 -22.05 15.12 6.66
CA MET A 68 -20.93 15.77 7.33
C MET A 68 -21.33 17.08 8.04
N ILE A 69 -22.42 17.74 7.62
CA ILE A 69 -22.96 18.95 8.28
C ILE A 69 -23.46 18.64 9.69
N LYS A 70 -23.96 17.41 9.92
CA LYS A 70 -24.42 16.97 11.25
C LYS A 70 -23.27 16.81 12.24
N ILE A 71 -22.10 16.41 11.74
CA ILE A 71 -20.89 16.17 12.55
C ILE A 71 -20.10 17.47 12.72
N PHE A 72 -19.99 18.26 11.65
CA PHE A 72 -19.24 19.51 11.59
C PHE A 72 -20.15 20.70 11.29
N PRO A 73 -20.90 21.20 12.29
CA PRO A 73 -21.76 22.37 12.09
C PRO A 73 -20.92 23.60 11.77
N LYS A 74 -21.26 24.28 10.68
CA LYS A 74 -20.61 25.51 10.23
C LYS A 74 -21.14 26.75 10.96
N MET A 75 -22.34 26.67 11.53
CA MET A 75 -23.02 27.73 12.25
C MET A 75 -23.54 27.19 13.60
N THR A 76 -23.42 27.99 14.66
CA THR A 76 -23.93 27.66 16.00
C THR A 76 -24.59 28.86 16.66
N LYS A 77 -25.51 28.60 17.61
CA LYS A 77 -26.16 29.63 18.41
C LYS A 77 -25.30 29.93 19.64
N CYS A 78 -24.66 31.09 19.65
CA CYS A 78 -23.94 31.61 20.81
C CYS A 78 -24.88 32.41 21.70
N ARG A 79 -24.92 32.08 23.00
CA ARG A 79 -25.65 32.86 24.00
C ARG A 79 -24.70 33.78 24.74
N PHE A 80 -24.90 35.08 24.61
CA PHE A 80 -24.18 36.10 25.35
C PHE A 80 -25.03 36.57 26.53
N HIS A 81 -24.46 36.55 27.72
CA HIS A 81 -25.09 37.11 28.91
C HIS A 81 -24.52 38.51 29.16
N ARG A 82 -25.38 39.53 29.14
CA ARG A 82 -25.03 40.90 29.52
C ARG A 82 -25.87 41.33 30.72
N PHE A 83 -25.31 42.18 31.57
CA PHE A 83 -26.03 42.75 32.71
C PHE A 83 -26.56 44.13 32.33
N GLY A 84 -27.87 44.33 32.46
CA GLY A 84 -28.51 45.62 32.23
C GLY A 84 -28.20 46.64 33.33
N THR A 85 -28.60 47.90 33.12
CA THR A 85 -28.42 48.99 34.10
C THR A 85 -29.10 48.73 35.45
N SER A 86 -30.08 47.81 35.49
CA SER A 86 -30.78 47.38 36.70
C SER A 86 -30.22 46.11 37.35
N GLY A 87 -29.09 45.58 36.85
CA GLY A 87 -28.47 44.34 37.35
C GLY A 87 -29.11 43.04 36.84
N ASP A 88 -30.16 43.13 36.01
CA ASP A 88 -30.83 41.98 35.42
C ASP A 88 -30.02 41.35 34.27
N VAL A 89 -30.12 40.02 34.13
CA VAL A 89 -29.37 39.25 33.11
C VAL A 89 -30.14 39.24 31.78
N GLN A 90 -29.67 40.06 30.84
CA GLN A 90 -30.19 40.10 29.48
C GLN A 90 -29.45 39.07 28.61
N LYS A 91 -30.20 38.12 28.05
CA LYS A 91 -29.67 37.06 27.18
C LYS A 91 -29.77 37.50 25.72
N HIS A 92 -28.63 37.63 25.04
CA HIS A 92 -28.56 37.89 23.61
C HIS A 92 -28.12 36.63 22.88
N ASP A 93 -28.98 36.17 21.98
CA ASP A 93 -28.71 35.05 21.09
C ASP A 93 -28.12 35.59 19.78
N SER A 94 -26.99 35.06 19.34
CA SER A 94 -26.37 35.42 18.06
C SER A 94 -25.88 34.18 17.32
N ILE A 95 -25.79 34.26 15.99
CA ILE A 95 -25.28 33.17 15.16
C ILE A 95 -23.76 33.35 15.01
N CYS A 96 -23.00 32.31 15.34
CA CYS A 96 -21.55 32.24 15.22
C CYS A 96 -21.15 31.29 14.09
N LEU A 97 -20.08 31.63 13.36
CA LEU A 97 -19.46 30.77 12.35
C LEU A 97 -18.30 29.97 12.96
N LEU A 98 -18.20 28.69 12.59
CA LEU A 98 -17.10 27.80 12.97
C LEU A 98 -16.22 27.50 11.74
N PRO A 99 -15.24 28.36 11.43
CA PRO A 99 -14.41 28.20 10.23
C PRO A 99 -13.59 26.89 10.24
N LEU A 100 -13.19 26.40 11.42
CA LEU A 100 -12.51 25.11 11.57
C LEU A 100 -13.33 23.93 11.02
N ASN A 101 -14.65 23.94 11.24
CA ASN A 101 -15.54 22.89 10.76
C ASN A 101 -15.72 22.92 9.25
N ILE A 102 -15.65 24.11 8.64
CA ILE A 102 -15.67 24.25 7.17
C ILE A 102 -14.44 23.58 6.55
N ILE A 103 -13.26 23.79 7.15
CA ILE A 103 -12.01 23.19 6.68
C ILE A 103 -12.04 21.66 6.87
N ASN A 104 -12.44 21.20 8.05
CA ASN A 104 -12.54 19.77 8.36
C ASN A 104 -13.47 19.05 7.39
N GLU A 105 -14.64 19.63 7.11
CA GLU A 105 -15.58 19.09 6.13
C GLU A 105 -14.88 18.76 4.81
N LYS A 106 -14.08 19.68 4.25
CA LYS A 106 -13.40 19.48 2.96
C LYS A 106 -12.23 18.50 3.04
N ILE A 107 -11.43 18.56 4.10
CA ILE A 107 -10.28 17.65 4.27
C ILE A 107 -10.77 16.20 4.42
N TYR A 108 -11.81 15.93 5.20
CA TYR A 108 -12.31 14.57 5.39
C TYR A 108 -12.92 13.98 4.11
N VAL A 109 -13.53 14.80 3.24
CA VAL A 109 -13.94 14.34 1.90
C VAL A 109 -12.73 13.87 1.10
N PHE A 110 -11.71 14.71 1.00
CA PHE A 110 -10.50 14.38 0.23
C PHE A 110 -9.80 13.13 0.79
N LEU A 111 -9.67 13.05 2.11
CA LEU A 111 -9.05 11.91 2.80
C LEU A 111 -9.81 10.61 2.56
N TRP A 112 -11.14 10.63 2.46
CA TRP A 112 -11.92 9.43 2.17
C TRP A 112 -11.53 8.82 0.83
N PHE A 113 -11.56 9.62 -0.25
CA PHE A 113 -11.17 9.15 -1.59
C PHE A 113 -9.71 8.69 -1.61
N TRP A 114 -8.83 9.45 -0.96
CA TRP A 114 -7.42 9.14 -0.86
C TRP A 114 -7.16 7.79 -0.17
N LEU A 115 -7.79 7.54 0.98
CA LEU A 115 -7.62 6.30 1.74
C LEU A 115 -8.19 5.09 1.00
N ILE A 116 -9.31 5.24 0.28
CA ILE A 116 -9.86 4.17 -0.56
C ILE A 116 -8.90 3.83 -1.70
N ILE A 117 -8.36 4.83 -2.41
CA ILE A 117 -7.38 4.61 -3.48
C ILE A 117 -6.15 3.89 -2.91
N LEU A 118 -5.62 4.37 -1.78
CA LEU A 118 -4.49 3.73 -1.12
C LEU A 118 -4.80 2.28 -0.71
N ALA A 119 -5.98 2.02 -0.14
CA ALA A 119 -6.39 0.67 0.26
C ALA A 119 -6.48 -0.28 -0.94
N VAL A 120 -7.02 0.19 -2.07
CA VAL A 120 -7.11 -0.61 -3.31
C VAL A 120 -5.72 -0.88 -3.89
N VAL A 121 -4.87 0.14 -4.03
CA VAL A 121 -3.52 -0.02 -4.60
C VAL A 121 -2.65 -0.94 -3.75
N THR A 122 -2.66 -0.74 -2.43
CA THR A 122 -1.89 -1.59 -1.50
C THR A 122 -2.47 -2.98 -1.41
N GLY A 123 -3.80 -3.15 -1.45
CA GLY A 123 -4.47 -4.45 -1.51
C GLY A 123 -4.14 -5.24 -2.78
N ILE A 124 -4.16 -4.60 -3.96
CA ILE A 124 -3.76 -5.23 -5.23
C ILE A 124 -2.29 -5.67 -5.17
N THR A 125 -1.42 -4.80 -4.65
CA THR A 125 0.02 -5.12 -4.51
C THR A 125 0.23 -6.31 -3.59
N LEU A 126 -0.44 -6.34 -2.44
CA LEU A 126 -0.36 -7.44 -1.49
C LEU A 126 -0.91 -8.75 -2.08
N LEU A 127 -2.04 -8.69 -2.79
CA LEU A 127 -2.62 -9.85 -3.47
C LEU A 127 -1.67 -10.41 -4.53
N TYR A 128 -1.10 -9.53 -5.36
CA TYR A 128 -0.09 -9.90 -6.35
C TYR A 128 1.09 -10.61 -5.68
N ARG A 129 1.60 -10.09 -4.55
CA ARG A 129 2.69 -10.70 -3.80
C ARG A 129 2.32 -12.08 -3.23
N ILE A 130 1.11 -12.24 -2.70
CA ILE A 130 0.59 -13.52 -2.21
C ILE A 130 0.51 -14.54 -3.35
N VAL A 131 -0.02 -14.17 -4.51
CA VAL A 131 -0.10 -15.06 -5.69
C VAL A 131 1.30 -15.47 -6.16
N VAL A 132 2.22 -14.53 -6.27
CA VAL A 132 3.62 -14.81 -6.66
C VAL A 132 4.31 -15.69 -5.62
N CYS A 133 4.01 -15.52 -4.33
CA CYS A 133 4.54 -16.37 -3.27
C CYS A 133 3.94 -17.79 -3.33
N GLY A 134 2.63 -17.93 -3.51
CA GLY A 134 1.94 -19.23 -3.51
C GLY A 134 2.16 -20.08 -4.78
N PHE A 135 2.39 -19.45 -5.93
CA PHE A 135 2.47 -20.15 -7.20
C PHE A 135 3.85 -20.02 -7.87
N PRO A 136 4.70 -21.06 -7.81
CA PRO A 136 6.00 -21.08 -8.48
C PRO A 136 5.91 -20.87 -10.00
N ARG A 137 4.81 -21.28 -10.63
CA ARG A 137 4.56 -21.08 -12.07
C ARG A 137 4.47 -19.60 -12.46
N TYR A 138 3.89 -18.76 -11.61
CA TYR A 138 3.80 -17.32 -11.87
C TYR A 138 5.17 -16.64 -11.78
N ARG A 139 6.02 -17.07 -10.83
CA ARG A 139 7.42 -16.59 -10.73
C ARG A 139 8.21 -16.86 -12.00
N TYR A 140 8.03 -18.06 -12.55
CA TYR A 140 8.63 -18.47 -13.79
C TYR A 140 8.16 -17.62 -14.97
N LEU A 141 6.84 -17.49 -15.15
CA LEU A 141 6.25 -16.70 -16.23
C LEU A 141 6.69 -15.24 -16.18
N LEU A 142 6.72 -14.65 -14.98
CA LEU A 142 7.12 -13.26 -14.79
C LEU A 142 8.58 -13.01 -15.22
N MET A 143 9.51 -13.89 -14.79
CA MET A 143 10.91 -13.80 -15.22
C MET A 143 11.07 -14.03 -16.72
N LYS A 144 10.32 -14.99 -17.29
CA LYS A 144 10.35 -15.25 -18.73
C LYS A 144 9.93 -14.03 -19.55
N THR A 145 8.81 -13.40 -19.18
CA THR A 145 8.27 -12.24 -19.91
C THR A 145 9.17 -11.02 -19.78
N LEU A 146 9.76 -10.80 -18.59
CA LEU A 146 10.54 -9.59 -18.31
C LEU A 146 12.02 -9.70 -18.69
N SER A 147 12.55 -10.91 -18.91
CA SER A 147 13.97 -11.15 -19.21
C SER A 147 14.17 -11.81 -20.57
N ARG A 148 13.59 -11.21 -21.63
CA ARG A 148 13.59 -11.75 -23.00
C ARG A 148 14.98 -11.96 -23.61
N MET A 149 16.01 -11.29 -23.09
CA MET A 149 17.40 -11.44 -23.54
C MET A 149 18.14 -12.65 -22.94
N VAL A 150 17.55 -13.34 -21.94
CA VAL A 150 18.19 -14.49 -21.29
C VAL A 150 17.74 -15.78 -21.97
N PRO A 151 18.66 -16.72 -22.29
CA PRO A 151 18.29 -18.03 -22.79
C PRO A 151 17.37 -18.79 -21.84
N GLU A 152 16.24 -19.30 -22.36
CA GLU A 152 15.18 -19.94 -21.55
C GLU A 152 15.74 -21.05 -20.65
N LYS A 153 16.55 -21.96 -21.21
CA LYS A 153 17.14 -23.09 -20.46
C LYS A 153 17.95 -22.66 -19.22
N LYS A 154 18.66 -21.54 -19.28
CA LYS A 154 19.48 -21.02 -18.17
C LYS A 154 18.60 -20.37 -17.10
N MET A 155 17.53 -19.71 -17.52
CA MET A 155 16.54 -19.12 -16.62
C MET A 155 15.72 -20.22 -15.91
N ASP A 156 15.28 -21.24 -16.62
CA ASP A 156 14.56 -22.40 -16.06
C ASP A 156 15.37 -23.05 -14.93
N GLN A 157 16.64 -23.34 -15.21
CA GLN A 157 17.55 -23.94 -14.22
C GLN A 157 17.77 -23.05 -13.00
N LEU A 158 17.81 -21.73 -13.19
CA LEU A 158 17.96 -20.78 -12.10
C LEU A 158 16.69 -20.71 -11.26
N VAL A 159 15.52 -20.52 -11.87
CA VAL A 159 14.23 -20.38 -11.17
C VAL A 159 13.85 -21.66 -10.42
N MET A 160 14.17 -22.84 -10.95
CA MET A 160 13.90 -24.11 -10.27
C MET A 160 14.79 -24.34 -9.05
N LYS A 161 16.02 -23.79 -9.04
CA LYS A 161 16.99 -23.94 -7.94
C LYS A 161 16.98 -22.79 -6.94
N ALA A 162 16.55 -21.61 -7.36
CA ALA A 162 16.54 -20.40 -6.54
C ALA A 162 15.43 -20.47 -5.49
N SER A 163 15.75 -20.05 -4.27
CA SER A 163 14.74 -19.83 -3.24
C SER A 163 13.83 -18.64 -3.62
N TYR A 164 12.68 -18.49 -2.95
CA TYR A 164 11.83 -17.30 -3.15
C TYR A 164 12.59 -15.99 -2.93
N GLY A 165 13.43 -15.94 -1.89
CA GLY A 165 14.24 -14.77 -1.58
C GLY A 165 15.21 -14.42 -2.70
N ASP A 166 15.90 -15.40 -3.26
CA ASP A 166 16.82 -15.18 -4.38
C ASP A 166 16.08 -14.67 -5.62
N TRP A 167 14.94 -15.28 -5.95
CA TRP A 167 14.09 -14.83 -7.04
C TRP A 167 13.60 -13.39 -6.82
N PHE A 168 13.21 -13.04 -5.60
CA PHE A 168 12.73 -11.70 -5.27
C PHE A 168 13.83 -10.64 -5.41
N VAL A 169 15.04 -10.92 -4.94
CA VAL A 169 16.18 -10.01 -5.11
C VAL A 169 16.56 -9.88 -6.59
N LEU A 170 16.54 -10.98 -7.36
CA LEU A 170 16.78 -10.93 -8.80
C LEU A 170 15.70 -10.13 -9.53
N TYR A 171 14.45 -10.25 -9.10
CA TYR A 171 13.33 -9.45 -9.61
C TYR A 171 13.55 -7.95 -9.37
N LEU A 172 13.96 -7.57 -8.15
CA LEU A 172 14.28 -6.18 -7.83
C LEU A 172 15.50 -5.68 -8.63
N LEU A 173 16.53 -6.51 -8.77
CA LEU A 173 17.74 -6.16 -9.52
C LEU A 173 17.44 -5.92 -11.01
N LYS A 174 16.52 -6.70 -11.59
CA LYS A 174 16.08 -6.56 -12.97
C LYS A 174 15.40 -5.21 -13.25
N ASP A 175 14.63 -4.68 -12.30
CA ASP A 175 13.96 -3.38 -12.47
C ASP A 175 14.93 -2.19 -12.31
N ASN A 176 16.07 -2.40 -11.65
CA ASN A 176 17.06 -1.35 -11.39
C ASN A 176 18.29 -1.41 -12.31
N MET A 177 18.36 -2.38 -13.23
CA MET A 177 19.55 -2.60 -14.06
C MET A 177 19.20 -2.79 -15.55
N GLN A 178 20.13 -2.39 -16.42
CA GLN A 178 19.98 -2.59 -17.87
C GLN A 178 19.93 -4.08 -18.22
N ALA A 179 19.09 -4.42 -19.22
CA ALA A 179 18.81 -5.80 -19.59
C ALA A 179 20.06 -6.62 -19.97
N TYR A 180 21.08 -5.98 -20.56
CA TYR A 180 22.31 -6.65 -20.97
C TYR A 180 23.13 -7.12 -19.76
N HIS A 181 23.35 -6.24 -18.78
CA HIS A 181 24.04 -6.59 -17.54
C HIS A 181 23.28 -7.64 -16.75
N PHE A 182 21.94 -7.55 -16.73
CA PHE A 182 21.11 -8.55 -16.07
C PHE A 182 21.30 -9.93 -16.69
N ARG A 183 21.36 -10.02 -18.01
CA ARG A 183 21.64 -11.27 -18.72
C ARG A 183 22.99 -11.85 -18.30
N ASP A 184 24.05 -11.05 -18.29
CA ASP A 184 25.39 -11.54 -17.98
C ASP A 184 25.52 -12.02 -16.52
N ILE A 185 24.83 -11.34 -15.58
CA ILE A 185 24.72 -11.80 -14.19
C ILE A 185 23.97 -13.13 -14.11
N VAL A 186 22.83 -13.26 -14.78
CA VAL A 186 22.02 -14.50 -14.76
C VAL A 186 22.78 -15.69 -15.36
N LEU A 187 23.50 -15.47 -16.47
CA LEU A 187 24.35 -16.49 -17.08
C LEU A 187 25.46 -16.94 -16.11
N SER A 188 26.18 -15.98 -15.53
CA SER A 188 27.27 -16.24 -14.59
C SER A 188 26.78 -16.95 -13.32
N LEU A 189 25.59 -16.59 -12.82
CA LEU A 189 24.97 -17.20 -11.64
C LEU A 189 24.51 -18.64 -11.93
N SER A 190 23.90 -18.86 -13.11
CA SER A 190 23.48 -20.19 -13.56
C SER A 190 24.67 -21.15 -13.71
N ASP A 191 25.79 -20.67 -14.27
CA ASP A 191 27.01 -21.47 -14.44
C ASP A 191 27.64 -21.87 -13.10
N ARG A 192 27.70 -20.96 -12.13
CA ARG A 192 28.21 -21.26 -10.78
C ARG A 192 27.30 -22.25 -10.03
N LEU A 193 25.98 -22.08 -10.15
CA LEU A 193 24.99 -23.01 -9.60
C LEU A 193 24.98 -24.39 -10.25
N ALA A 194 25.45 -24.50 -11.49
CA ALA A 194 25.68 -25.78 -12.14
C ALA A 194 26.95 -26.45 -11.59
N LYS A 195 28.04 -25.69 -11.39
CA LYS A 195 29.32 -26.18 -10.86
C LYS A 195 29.25 -26.67 -9.41
N GLU A 196 28.55 -25.95 -8.52
CA GLU A 196 28.35 -26.38 -7.12
C GLU A 196 27.75 -27.79 -7.04
N LYS A 197 26.79 -28.11 -7.92
CA LYS A 197 26.12 -29.40 -7.95
C LYS A 197 27.07 -30.53 -8.38
N THR A 198 27.90 -30.28 -9.39
CA THR A 198 28.90 -31.27 -9.83
C THR A 198 29.85 -31.62 -8.70
N GLN A 199 30.28 -30.63 -7.90
CA GLN A 199 31.22 -30.85 -6.81
C GLN A 199 30.62 -31.60 -5.61
N THR A 200 29.31 -31.44 -5.34
CA THR A 200 28.62 -32.21 -4.28
C THR A 200 28.49 -33.69 -4.66
N THR A 201 28.26 -33.99 -5.95
CA THR A 201 28.14 -35.37 -6.44
C THR A 201 29.45 -36.16 -6.33
N TRP A 202 30.61 -35.50 -6.45
CA TRP A 202 31.93 -36.16 -6.28
C TRP A 202 32.33 -36.39 -4.82
N THR A 203 31.70 -35.70 -3.86
CA THR A 203 31.97 -35.90 -2.43
C THR A 203 31.10 -36.97 -1.79
N GLU A 204 30.04 -37.41 -2.48
CA GLU A 204 29.11 -38.46 -2.02
C GLU A 204 29.36 -39.82 -2.68
N THR A 205 30.37 -39.94 -3.55
CA THR A 205 30.90 -41.20 -4.13
C THR A 205 32.29 -41.49 -3.62
#